data_AF-A0A857GPQ5-F1
#
_entry.id   AF-A0A857GPQ5-F1
#
_cell.length_a   1.000
_cell.length_b   1.000
_cell.length_c   1.000
_cell.angle_alpha   90.00
_cell.angle_beta   90.00
_cell.angle_gamma   90.00
#
_symmetry.space_group_name_H-M   'P 1'
#
loop_
_entity.id
_entity.type
_entity.pdbx_description
1 polymer ?
#
loop_
_entity_poly.entity_id
_entity_poly.type
_entity_poly.pdbx_seq_one_letter_code
_entity_poly.pdbx_strand_id
1 'polypeptide(L)'
;MTILLDTTFERSVEAIVAQYQNTLSPGDTLTAWVFDDHAARQRAEQSLQAHSIQARFYSAYKPLVHYVIEELGERPLLSIHIRYPAPVDAPKRFLLEAYPLAGLLGEHVVLSWEAVACQAHTALYHYELVLTNEDGTQEVVRVAAPNRHHLDHVGAWQLSPCGWICWQSTNGHSDSSFYACDYAQLFEAAIDAITQAEWPAEQPFFEELNISVTLPCQDTRLPFGLEHISLAEGLHEELYFSLLEVYQHLAGLPLGDRSIQPGQIVPEIKTRAEAPPSLTITLRQLSTDEATTDDGITLDSAERPLSATRILAELETIEGEALHTKSRSGRKLSARYHKGQDRAVIISAAQHANEPSGVVGALRAGRDLSRQTGSHFVLSPLENPDGYRLQQRLVAEQPTHMHHAARYTAFGNDLQAQPLGGEFELAIRERAKAASGAQLHINLHGYPAHEWTRPLTGYVPRNFELWSIPKGFFLVLRYHQHWKAQAEALLERVTAHLANVPGLAAYNRRQIKAFEAHAGRLEFAIQNDIPYLLTRDDTQLTPLQLITEYPDETIYGDDFVMAHQVQYETIMSAYQNYQSIKLPATTQ
;
A
#
# COMPACT_ATOMS: atom_id res chain seq x y z
N MET A 1 12.60 6.32 26.93
CA MET A 1 11.36 5.71 26.42
C MET A 1 10.23 6.17 27.32
N THR A 2 9.22 6.83 26.77
CA THR A 2 8.05 7.34 27.50
C THR A 2 6.83 6.57 27.05
N ILE A 3 6.02 6.04 27.96
CA ILE A 3 4.77 5.31 27.64
C ILE A 3 3.62 6.33 27.67
N LEU A 4 2.85 6.40 26.58
CA LEU A 4 1.64 7.23 26.48
C LEU A 4 0.37 6.43 26.81
N LEU A 5 0.34 5.14 26.43
CA LEU A 5 -0.75 4.22 26.71
C LEU A 5 -0.21 2.79 26.80
N ASP A 6 -0.75 1.99 27.71
CA ASP A 6 -0.54 0.55 27.79
C ASP A 6 -1.82 -0.12 28.28
N THR A 7 -2.48 -0.89 27.42
CA THR A 7 -3.80 -1.46 27.69
C THR A 7 -4.05 -2.74 26.93
N THR A 8 -5.00 -3.53 27.43
CA THR A 8 -5.48 -4.79 26.86
C THR A 8 -6.99 -4.72 26.67
N PHE A 9 -7.51 -5.37 25.63
CA PHE A 9 -8.94 -5.39 25.30
C PHE A 9 -9.51 -6.81 25.39
N GLU A 10 -10.80 -6.92 25.69
CA GLU A 10 -11.53 -8.19 25.58
C GLU A 10 -11.79 -8.48 24.10
N ARG A 11 -11.43 -9.68 23.64
CA ARG A 11 -11.66 -10.09 22.25
C ARG A 11 -13.15 -10.20 21.97
N SER A 12 -13.64 -9.54 20.92
CA SER A 12 -15.07 -9.45 20.66
C SER A 12 -15.76 -10.78 20.38
N VAL A 13 -15.10 -11.68 19.65
CA VAL A 13 -15.65 -13.01 19.34
C VAL A 13 -15.88 -13.83 20.62
N GLU A 14 -14.95 -13.76 21.57
CA GLU A 14 -15.05 -14.46 22.86
C GLU A 14 -16.14 -13.83 23.73
N ALA A 15 -16.21 -12.50 23.79
CA ALA A 15 -17.26 -11.78 24.50
C ALA A 15 -18.66 -12.12 23.98
N ILE A 16 -18.84 -12.16 22.65
CA ILE A 16 -20.10 -12.54 22.02
C ILE A 16 -20.49 -13.98 22.40
N VAL A 17 -19.56 -14.93 22.29
CA VAL A 17 -19.84 -16.32 22.67
C VAL A 17 -20.25 -16.41 24.14
N ALA A 18 -19.51 -15.79 25.05
CA ALA A 18 -19.79 -15.82 26.48
C ALA A 18 -21.15 -15.16 26.82
N GLN A 19 -21.48 -14.03 26.18
CA GLN A 19 -22.76 -13.35 26.39
C GLN A 19 -23.94 -14.20 25.89
N TYR A 20 -23.87 -14.69 24.66
CA TYR A 20 -25.03 -15.31 24.00
C TYR A 20 -25.24 -16.78 24.40
N GLN A 21 -24.22 -17.46 24.92
CA GLN A 21 -24.40 -18.74 25.63
C GLN A 21 -25.32 -18.60 26.86
N ASN A 22 -25.30 -17.44 27.52
CA ASN A 22 -26.13 -17.17 28.70
C ASN A 22 -27.46 -16.48 28.37
N THR A 23 -27.60 -15.96 27.15
CA THR A 23 -28.77 -15.17 26.72
C THR A 23 -29.74 -16.00 25.89
N LEU A 24 -29.23 -16.88 25.01
CA LEU A 24 -30.02 -17.68 24.09
C LEU A 24 -30.28 -19.08 24.61
N SER A 25 -31.40 -19.67 24.17
CA SER A 25 -31.81 -21.04 24.48
C SER A 25 -31.50 -22.00 23.33
N PRO A 26 -31.46 -23.32 23.59
CA PRO A 26 -31.38 -24.33 22.54
C PRO A 26 -32.42 -24.13 21.43
N GLY A 27 -31.96 -24.11 20.17
CA GLY A 27 -32.79 -23.88 18.98
C GLY A 27 -32.86 -22.42 18.54
N ASP A 28 -32.43 -21.47 19.37
CA ASP A 28 -32.32 -20.06 18.98
C ASP A 28 -31.20 -19.87 17.94
N THR A 29 -31.26 -18.78 17.19
CA THR A 29 -30.33 -18.45 16.11
C THR A 29 -29.54 -17.20 16.42
N LEU A 30 -28.26 -17.18 15.99
CA LEU A 30 -27.35 -16.04 16.10
C LEU A 30 -26.62 -15.84 14.78
N THR A 31 -26.51 -14.60 14.34
CA THR A 31 -25.61 -14.20 13.25
C THR A 31 -24.80 -13.01 13.69
N ALA A 32 -23.48 -13.10 13.53
CA ALA A 32 -22.55 -12.02 13.90
C ALA A 32 -21.60 -11.69 12.75
N TRP A 33 -21.30 -10.41 12.57
CA TRP A 33 -20.24 -9.92 11.68
C TRP A 33 -19.11 -9.38 12.54
N VAL A 34 -17.93 -9.98 12.42
CA VAL A 34 -16.80 -9.72 13.31
C VAL A 34 -15.52 -9.42 12.53
N PHE A 35 -14.61 -8.65 13.11
CA PHE A 35 -13.25 -8.43 12.58
C PHE A 35 -12.32 -9.52 13.11
N ASP A 36 -12.45 -10.74 12.60
CA ASP A 36 -11.65 -11.89 13.05
C ASP A 36 -11.42 -12.90 11.92
N ASP A 37 -10.41 -13.74 12.08
CA ASP A 37 -10.06 -14.75 11.09
C ASP A 37 -11.09 -15.88 10.99
N HIS A 38 -11.05 -16.60 9.86
CA HIS A 38 -12.02 -17.67 9.59
C HIS A 38 -11.98 -18.77 10.65
N ALA A 39 -10.80 -19.11 11.18
CA ALA A 39 -10.67 -20.17 12.19
C ALA A 39 -11.30 -19.76 13.53
N ALA A 40 -11.15 -18.50 13.94
CA ALA A 40 -11.80 -17.95 15.13
C ALA A 40 -13.33 -17.93 14.99
N ARG A 41 -13.84 -17.50 13.83
CA ARG A 41 -15.27 -17.52 13.51
C ARG A 41 -15.85 -18.94 13.61
N GLN A 42 -15.19 -19.94 13.01
CA GLN A 42 -15.62 -21.33 13.11
C GLN A 42 -15.59 -21.89 14.54
N ARG A 43 -14.57 -21.54 15.35
CA ARG A 43 -14.53 -21.95 16.77
C ARG A 43 -15.68 -21.36 17.58
N ALA A 44 -16.05 -20.10 17.30
CA ALA A 44 -17.19 -19.46 17.95
C ALA A 44 -18.51 -20.15 17.61
N GLU A 45 -18.72 -20.47 16.32
CA GLU A 45 -19.87 -21.26 15.86
C GLU A 45 -19.96 -22.61 16.57
N GLN A 46 -18.85 -23.35 16.65
CA GLN A 46 -18.78 -24.65 17.33
C GLN A 46 -19.09 -24.54 18.84
N SER A 47 -18.60 -23.48 19.50
CA SER A 47 -18.83 -23.25 20.93
C SER A 47 -20.31 -22.98 21.26
N LEU A 48 -21.01 -22.24 20.39
CA LEU A 48 -22.45 -22.00 20.53
C LEU A 48 -23.28 -23.23 20.12
N GLN A 49 -22.84 -23.96 19.08
CA GLN A 49 -23.48 -25.21 18.66
C GLN A 49 -23.42 -26.29 19.76
N ALA A 50 -22.38 -26.32 20.59
CA ALA A 50 -22.30 -27.19 21.77
C ALA A 50 -23.43 -26.91 22.80
N HIS A 51 -24.02 -25.71 22.77
CA HIS A 51 -25.18 -25.31 23.55
C HIS A 51 -26.49 -25.40 22.74
N SER A 52 -26.46 -26.05 21.57
CA SER A 52 -27.58 -26.17 20.63
C SER A 52 -28.12 -24.83 20.10
N ILE A 53 -27.30 -23.78 20.10
CA ILE A 53 -27.60 -22.50 19.47
C ILE A 53 -27.09 -22.54 18.02
N GLN A 54 -27.94 -22.20 17.06
CA GLN A 54 -27.56 -22.16 15.64
C GLN A 54 -26.87 -20.84 15.33
N ALA A 55 -25.55 -20.85 15.30
CA ALA A 55 -24.74 -19.63 15.12
C ALA A 55 -24.03 -19.59 13.77
N ARG A 56 -23.94 -18.40 13.17
CA ARG A 56 -23.11 -18.11 12.00
C ARG A 56 -22.28 -16.84 12.22
N PHE A 57 -20.98 -16.92 11.98
CA PHE A 57 -20.06 -15.81 12.12
C PHE A 57 -19.47 -15.44 10.75
N TYR A 58 -19.79 -14.25 10.28
CA TYR A 58 -19.29 -13.67 9.04
C TYR A 58 -18.16 -12.68 9.32
N SER A 59 -17.31 -12.44 8.31
CA SER A 59 -16.37 -11.32 8.37
C SER A 59 -17.13 -10.00 8.21
N ALA A 60 -16.88 -9.05 9.12
CA ALA A 60 -17.30 -7.66 8.94
C ALA A 60 -16.43 -6.95 7.88
N TYR A 61 -15.21 -7.42 7.67
CA TYR A 61 -14.27 -6.88 6.69
C TYR A 61 -14.36 -7.67 5.37
N LYS A 62 -14.67 -6.98 4.26
CA LYS A 62 -14.86 -7.58 2.92
C LYS A 62 -15.87 -8.76 2.87
N PRO A 63 -17.10 -8.59 3.40
CA PRO A 63 -18.09 -9.67 3.53
C PRO A 63 -18.42 -10.37 2.20
N LEU A 64 -18.46 -9.64 1.08
CA LEU A 64 -18.71 -10.22 -0.23
C LEU A 64 -17.58 -11.14 -0.70
N VAL A 65 -16.32 -10.73 -0.50
CA VAL A 65 -15.16 -11.55 -0.87
C VAL A 65 -15.11 -12.81 -0.01
N HIS A 66 -15.34 -12.67 1.30
CA HIS A 66 -15.45 -13.81 2.21
C HIS A 66 -16.58 -14.76 1.82
N TYR A 67 -17.76 -14.25 1.44
CA TYR A 67 -18.85 -15.10 0.95
C TYR A 67 -18.41 -15.93 -0.27
N VAL A 68 -17.71 -15.32 -1.25
CA VAL A 68 -17.25 -16.04 -2.44
C VAL A 68 -16.23 -17.12 -2.09
N ILE A 69 -15.26 -16.85 -1.20
CA ILE A 69 -14.21 -17.83 -0.88
C ILE A 69 -14.63 -18.87 0.16
N GLU A 70 -15.59 -18.58 1.03
CA GLU A 70 -16.02 -19.48 2.13
C GLU A 70 -17.29 -20.27 1.80
N GLU A 71 -18.27 -19.64 1.15
CA GLU A 71 -19.60 -20.25 0.93
C GLU A 71 -19.77 -20.73 -0.50
N LEU A 72 -19.31 -19.94 -1.48
CA LEU A 72 -19.40 -20.31 -2.89
C LEU A 72 -18.28 -21.28 -3.31
N GLY A 73 -17.07 -21.04 -2.81
CA GLY A 73 -15.90 -21.88 -3.04
C GLY A 73 -15.61 -22.09 -4.53
N GLU A 74 -15.35 -23.34 -4.93
CA GLU A 74 -15.05 -23.73 -6.31
C GLU A 74 -16.32 -24.10 -7.12
N ARG A 75 -17.50 -23.66 -6.70
CA ARG A 75 -18.76 -23.98 -7.40
C ARG A 75 -18.67 -23.52 -8.86
N PRO A 76 -18.94 -24.40 -9.84
CA PRO A 76 -18.87 -24.04 -11.25
C PRO A 76 -20.06 -23.13 -11.61
N LEU A 77 -19.74 -21.96 -12.17
CA LEU A 77 -20.71 -20.94 -12.57
C LEU A 77 -20.42 -20.45 -13.99
N LEU A 78 -21.47 -20.09 -14.72
CA LEU A 78 -21.34 -19.38 -15.99
C LEU A 78 -21.17 -17.88 -15.77
N SER A 79 -21.89 -17.32 -14.80
CA SER A 79 -21.86 -15.88 -14.53
C SER A 79 -22.32 -15.53 -13.12
N ILE A 80 -21.81 -14.41 -12.63
CA ILE A 80 -22.26 -13.73 -11.42
C ILE A 80 -22.61 -12.29 -11.79
N HIS A 81 -23.86 -11.91 -11.55
CA HIS A 81 -24.27 -10.50 -11.60
C HIS A 81 -24.46 -9.98 -10.18
N ILE A 82 -23.73 -8.92 -9.83
CA ILE A 82 -23.71 -8.37 -8.46
C ILE A 82 -24.33 -6.98 -8.47
N ARG A 83 -25.43 -6.84 -7.74
CA ARG A 83 -26.03 -5.55 -7.40
C ARG A 83 -25.42 -5.10 -6.08
N TYR A 84 -24.68 -4.00 -6.11
CA TYR A 84 -23.96 -3.51 -4.94
C TYR A 84 -24.59 -2.21 -4.40
N PRO A 85 -24.55 -1.97 -3.08
CA PRO A 85 -25.00 -0.71 -2.51
C PRO A 85 -24.15 0.46 -3.00
N ALA A 86 -24.80 1.53 -3.46
CA ALA A 86 -24.15 2.77 -3.86
C ALA A 86 -24.75 3.97 -3.10
N PRO A 87 -24.35 4.18 -1.82
CA PRO A 87 -24.71 5.38 -1.07
C PRO A 87 -24.23 6.66 -1.75
N VAL A 88 -24.99 7.76 -1.58
CA VAL A 88 -24.72 9.04 -2.26
C VAL A 88 -23.36 9.62 -1.91
N ASP A 89 -22.93 9.47 -0.66
CA ASP A 89 -21.67 9.94 -0.09
C ASP A 89 -20.47 9.05 -0.43
N ALA A 90 -20.68 7.77 -0.72
CA ALA A 90 -19.62 6.80 -1.02
C ALA A 90 -20.02 5.82 -2.15
N PRO A 91 -20.32 6.30 -3.37
CA PRO A 91 -21.00 5.53 -4.41
C PRO A 91 -20.19 4.34 -4.96
N LYS A 92 -18.86 4.37 -4.84
CA LYS A 92 -17.96 3.31 -5.34
C LYS A 92 -17.39 2.40 -4.24
N ARG A 93 -17.63 2.70 -2.95
CA ARG A 93 -16.94 2.05 -1.83
C ARG A 93 -17.18 0.54 -1.76
N PHE A 94 -18.41 0.07 -2.04
CA PHE A 94 -18.74 -1.36 -2.04
C PHE A 94 -18.21 -2.08 -3.29
N LEU A 95 -18.12 -1.39 -4.43
CA LEU A 95 -17.50 -1.94 -5.63
C LEU A 95 -15.98 -2.13 -5.44
N LEU A 96 -15.31 -1.13 -4.86
CA LEU A 96 -13.88 -1.19 -4.54
C LEU A 96 -13.58 -2.29 -3.52
N GLU A 97 -14.41 -2.42 -2.46
CA GLU A 97 -14.25 -3.49 -1.47
C GLU A 97 -14.32 -4.90 -2.05
N ALA A 98 -15.02 -5.05 -3.18
CA ALA A 98 -15.16 -6.33 -3.82
C ALA A 98 -13.93 -6.74 -4.65
N TYR A 99 -12.90 -5.91 -4.76
CA TYR A 99 -11.61 -6.36 -5.29
C TYR A 99 -11.04 -7.49 -4.40
N PRO A 100 -10.39 -8.55 -4.92
CA PRO A 100 -10.08 -8.84 -6.31
C PRO A 100 -11.02 -9.88 -6.96
N LEU A 101 -12.34 -9.83 -6.75
CA LEU A 101 -13.27 -10.87 -7.21
C LEU A 101 -13.14 -11.27 -8.69
N ALA A 102 -12.96 -10.31 -9.61
CA ALA A 102 -12.75 -10.61 -11.03
C ALA A 102 -11.53 -11.51 -11.28
N GLY A 103 -10.50 -11.41 -10.42
CA GLY A 103 -9.33 -12.27 -10.44
C GLY A 103 -9.61 -13.65 -9.83
N LEU A 104 -10.37 -13.70 -8.74
CA LEU A 104 -10.74 -14.93 -8.02
C LEU A 104 -11.65 -15.85 -8.82
N LEU A 105 -12.61 -15.28 -9.55
CA LEU A 105 -13.59 -16.04 -10.33
C LEU A 105 -12.98 -16.63 -11.63
N GLY A 106 -11.81 -16.15 -12.04
CA GLY A 106 -11.15 -16.56 -13.27
C GLY A 106 -11.86 -16.07 -14.54
N GLU A 107 -11.30 -16.40 -15.71
CA GLU A 107 -11.80 -15.87 -16.98
C GLU A 107 -13.06 -16.58 -17.52
N HIS A 108 -13.43 -17.71 -16.94
CA HIS A 108 -14.56 -18.52 -17.38
C HIS A 108 -15.91 -18.05 -16.82
N VAL A 109 -15.89 -17.33 -15.70
CA VAL A 109 -17.08 -16.79 -15.06
C VAL A 109 -17.29 -15.34 -15.49
N VAL A 110 -18.42 -15.04 -16.10
CA VAL A 110 -18.76 -13.66 -16.48
C VAL A 110 -19.19 -12.89 -15.23
N LEU A 111 -18.38 -11.93 -14.80
CA LEU A 111 -18.70 -10.99 -13.72
C LEU A 111 -19.31 -9.70 -14.28
N SER A 112 -20.42 -9.26 -13.70
CA SER A 112 -21.04 -7.97 -14.03
C SER A 112 -21.60 -7.27 -12.79
N TRP A 113 -21.73 -5.95 -12.87
CA TRP A 113 -22.07 -5.09 -11.73
C TRP A 113 -23.27 -4.19 -12.03
N GLU A 114 -24.10 -3.95 -11.02
CA GLU A 114 -25.16 -2.94 -11.03
C GLU A 114 -25.11 -2.12 -9.73
N ALA A 115 -24.99 -0.80 -9.84
CA ALA A 115 -25.04 0.09 -8.68
C ALA A 115 -26.49 0.29 -8.22
N VAL A 116 -26.78 0.07 -6.95
CA VAL A 116 -28.09 0.33 -6.34
C VAL A 116 -28.01 1.57 -5.47
N ALA A 117 -28.56 2.69 -5.96
CA ALA A 117 -28.52 3.97 -5.25
C ALA A 117 -29.19 3.87 -3.87
N CYS A 118 -28.47 4.25 -2.81
CA CYS A 118 -29.00 4.31 -1.44
C CYS A 118 -29.18 5.77 -1.01
N GLN A 119 -30.44 6.22 -0.93
CA GLN A 119 -30.79 7.60 -0.55
C GLN A 119 -30.75 7.83 0.96
N ALA A 120 -31.03 6.80 1.75
CA ALA A 120 -31.01 6.84 3.20
C ALA A 120 -29.88 5.95 3.71
N HIS A 121 -29.15 6.43 4.72
CA HIS A 121 -28.17 5.62 5.42
C HIS A 121 -28.89 4.52 6.21
N THR A 122 -28.34 3.31 6.14
CA THR A 122 -28.71 2.17 6.98
C THR A 122 -27.44 1.59 7.58
N ALA A 123 -27.56 0.85 8.68
CA ALA A 123 -26.41 0.13 9.23
C ALA A 123 -26.17 -1.22 8.52
N LEU A 124 -27.21 -1.80 7.90
CA LEU A 124 -27.16 -3.13 7.30
C LEU A 124 -27.39 -3.05 5.78
N TYR A 125 -26.31 -2.86 5.02
CA TYR A 125 -26.33 -2.91 3.57
C TYR A 125 -26.30 -4.36 3.06
N HIS A 126 -26.67 -4.57 1.80
CA HIS A 126 -26.69 -5.89 1.19
C HIS A 126 -26.21 -5.85 -0.26
N TYR A 127 -25.32 -6.77 -0.61
CA TYR A 127 -25.11 -7.16 -2.00
C TYR A 127 -26.20 -8.17 -2.41
N GLU A 128 -26.69 -8.07 -3.63
CA GLU A 128 -27.57 -9.08 -4.24
C GLU A 128 -26.84 -9.75 -5.40
N LEU A 129 -26.68 -11.06 -5.33
CA LEU A 129 -25.96 -11.86 -6.32
C LEU A 129 -26.98 -12.68 -7.09
N VAL A 130 -26.94 -12.58 -8.42
CA VAL A 130 -27.61 -13.51 -9.32
C VAL A 130 -26.56 -14.47 -9.86
N LEU A 131 -26.58 -15.70 -9.36
CA LEU A 131 -25.67 -16.77 -9.76
C LEU A 131 -26.31 -17.56 -10.89
N THR A 132 -25.60 -17.77 -11.99
CA THR A 132 -26.05 -18.67 -13.08
C THR A 132 -25.12 -19.88 -13.12
N ASN A 133 -25.68 -21.06 -12.86
CA ASN A 133 -24.95 -22.34 -12.88
C ASN A 133 -24.71 -22.81 -14.33
N GLU A 134 -23.84 -23.82 -14.51
CA GLU A 134 -23.55 -24.42 -15.83
C GLU A 134 -24.76 -25.01 -16.54
N ASP A 135 -25.77 -25.46 -15.79
CA ASP A 135 -27.02 -25.97 -16.34
C ASP A 135 -28.01 -24.85 -16.73
N GLY A 136 -27.62 -23.58 -16.55
CA GLY A 136 -28.42 -22.40 -16.83
C GLY A 136 -29.42 -22.02 -15.73
N THR A 137 -29.48 -22.76 -14.62
CA THR A 137 -30.34 -22.40 -13.49
C THR A 137 -29.82 -21.15 -12.78
N GLN A 138 -30.75 -20.32 -12.32
CA GLN A 138 -30.45 -19.09 -11.62
C GLN A 138 -30.81 -19.18 -10.14
N GLU A 139 -29.92 -18.65 -9.30
CA GLU A 139 -30.10 -18.53 -7.86
C GLU A 139 -29.84 -17.08 -7.44
N VAL A 140 -30.66 -16.56 -6.52
CA VAL A 140 -30.48 -15.22 -5.96
C VAL A 140 -30.03 -15.35 -4.51
N VAL A 141 -28.88 -14.76 -4.19
CA VAL A 141 -28.30 -14.72 -2.85
C VAL A 141 -28.18 -13.30 -2.37
N ARG A 142 -28.42 -13.06 -1.08
CA ARG A 142 -28.18 -11.77 -0.42
C ARG A 142 -27.03 -11.90 0.57
N VAL A 143 -26.02 -11.04 0.43
CA VAL A 143 -24.86 -10.99 1.33
C VAL A 143 -24.91 -9.68 2.10
N ALA A 144 -25.12 -9.76 3.41
CA ALA A 144 -25.15 -8.58 4.26
C ALA A 144 -23.76 -8.01 4.51
N ALA A 145 -23.67 -6.68 4.53
CA ALA A 145 -22.45 -5.90 4.70
C ALA A 145 -22.70 -4.75 5.70
N PRO A 146 -22.60 -5.02 7.01
CA PRO A 146 -22.84 -4.00 8.02
C PRO A 146 -21.80 -2.88 7.94
N ASN A 147 -22.26 -1.63 7.89
CA ASN A 147 -21.40 -0.45 7.88
C ASN A 147 -22.02 0.62 8.79
N ARG A 148 -21.18 1.37 9.51
CA ARG A 148 -21.61 2.52 10.30
C ARG A 148 -21.30 3.82 9.56
N HIS A 149 -22.23 4.76 9.60
CA HIS A 149 -22.00 6.14 9.17
C HIS A 149 -21.56 6.96 10.39
N HIS A 150 -20.35 7.52 10.38
CA HIS A 150 -19.77 8.19 11.55
C HIS A 150 -18.82 9.32 11.14
N LEU A 151 -18.48 10.18 12.10
CA LEU A 151 -17.36 11.12 11.95
C LEU A 151 -16.06 10.41 12.33
N ASP A 152 -15.00 10.70 11.59
CA ASP A 152 -13.65 10.27 11.95
C ASP A 152 -12.91 11.30 12.83
N HIS A 153 -11.63 11.02 13.07
CA HIS A 153 -10.75 11.81 13.94
C HIS A 153 -10.42 13.22 13.42
N VAL A 154 -10.74 13.54 12.17
CA VAL A 154 -10.66 14.90 11.60
C VAL A 154 -12.05 15.52 11.35
N GLY A 155 -13.12 14.86 11.82
CA GLY A 155 -14.48 15.35 11.68
C GLY A 155 -15.07 15.20 10.27
N ALA A 156 -14.54 14.29 9.46
CA ALA A 156 -15.10 13.95 8.16
C ALA A 156 -16.09 12.78 8.27
N TRP A 157 -17.17 12.82 7.50
CA TRP A 157 -18.13 11.72 7.41
C TRP A 157 -17.51 10.52 6.69
N GLN A 158 -17.67 9.34 7.29
CA GLN A 158 -17.17 8.07 6.80
C GLN A 158 -18.25 7.00 6.82
N LEU A 159 -18.16 6.07 5.87
CA LEU A 159 -18.93 4.85 5.83
C LEU A 159 -18.00 3.65 5.93
N SER A 160 -17.87 3.12 7.15
CA SER A 160 -16.89 2.08 7.48
C SER A 160 -17.57 0.76 7.84
N PRO A 161 -16.99 -0.40 7.47
CA PRO A 161 -17.46 -1.70 7.96
C PRO A 161 -17.51 -1.71 9.49
N CYS A 162 -18.49 -2.42 10.05
CA CYS A 162 -18.69 -2.43 11.51
C CYS A 162 -19.11 -3.81 12.05
N GLY A 163 -18.88 -4.00 13.35
CA GLY A 163 -19.44 -5.13 14.08
C GLY A 163 -20.96 -5.07 14.11
N TRP A 164 -21.62 -6.20 13.87
CA TRP A 164 -23.07 -6.30 13.91
C TRP A 164 -23.52 -7.67 14.43
N ILE A 165 -24.64 -7.70 15.13
CA ILE A 165 -25.21 -8.94 15.67
C ILE A 165 -26.72 -8.98 15.46
N CYS A 166 -27.22 -10.13 15.07
CA CYS A 166 -28.63 -10.44 14.91
C CYS A 166 -28.92 -11.74 15.65
N TRP A 167 -29.98 -11.80 16.43
CA TRP A 167 -30.43 -13.06 17.00
C TRP A 167 -31.94 -13.15 16.95
N GLN A 168 -32.43 -14.39 16.92
CA GLN A 168 -33.85 -14.70 16.97
C GLN A 168 -34.06 -15.93 17.84
N SER A 169 -34.93 -15.79 18.83
CA SER A 169 -35.33 -16.88 19.69
C SER A 169 -36.53 -17.64 19.15
N THR A 170 -36.62 -18.90 19.55
CA THR A 170 -37.70 -19.82 19.21
C THR A 170 -39.09 -19.36 19.71
N ASN A 171 -39.12 -18.50 20.72
CA ASN A 171 -40.36 -17.86 21.22
C ASN A 171 -40.76 -16.59 20.44
N GLY A 172 -40.02 -16.21 19.39
CA GLY A 172 -40.34 -15.11 18.49
C GLY A 172 -39.76 -13.74 18.87
N HIS A 173 -38.90 -13.66 19.89
CA HIS A 173 -38.13 -12.43 20.14
C HIS A 173 -36.91 -12.36 19.20
N SER A 174 -36.50 -11.14 18.87
CA SER A 174 -35.31 -10.91 18.06
C SER A 174 -34.72 -9.54 18.34
N ASP A 175 -33.42 -9.40 18.13
CA ASP A 175 -32.75 -8.11 18.13
C ASP A 175 -31.73 -8.05 17.00
N SER A 176 -31.40 -6.82 16.58
CA SER A 176 -30.40 -6.54 15.56
C SER A 176 -29.70 -5.23 15.89
N SER A 177 -28.43 -5.31 16.26
CA SER A 177 -27.72 -4.16 16.80
C SER A 177 -26.26 -4.09 16.40
N PHE A 178 -25.74 -2.87 16.38
CA PHE A 178 -24.31 -2.59 16.36
C PHE A 178 -23.66 -3.06 17.66
N TYR A 179 -22.39 -3.47 17.58
CA TYR A 179 -21.52 -3.58 18.75
C TYR A 179 -20.13 -3.01 18.42
N ALA A 180 -19.48 -2.41 19.41
CA ALA A 180 -18.12 -1.90 19.25
C ALA A 180 -17.12 -3.06 19.32
N CYS A 181 -16.50 -3.42 18.21
CA CYS A 181 -15.49 -4.49 18.20
C CYS A 181 -14.15 -4.03 18.78
N ASP A 182 -13.37 -4.97 19.28
CA ASP A 182 -12.03 -4.79 19.84
C ASP A 182 -11.07 -4.17 18.82
N TYR A 183 -11.18 -4.56 17.55
CA TYR A 183 -10.43 -3.96 16.44
C TYR A 183 -10.66 -2.44 16.34
N ALA A 184 -11.91 -1.99 16.40
CA ALA A 184 -12.26 -0.56 16.35
C ALA A 184 -11.92 0.16 17.66
N GLN A 185 -12.19 -0.46 18.82
CA GLN A 185 -11.86 0.10 20.13
C GLN A 185 -10.35 0.34 20.27
N LEU A 186 -9.53 -0.57 19.75
CA LEU A 186 -8.08 -0.43 19.78
C LEU A 186 -7.61 0.77 18.95
N PHE A 187 -8.13 0.91 17.74
CA PHE A 187 -7.85 2.07 16.89
C PHE A 187 -8.30 3.37 17.57
N GLU A 188 -9.54 3.43 18.05
CA GLU A 188 -10.11 4.61 18.72
C GLU A 188 -9.28 5.00 19.97
N ALA A 189 -8.88 4.03 20.80
CA ALA A 189 -8.03 4.27 21.96
C ALA A 189 -6.64 4.83 21.58
N ALA A 190 -6.07 4.39 20.45
CA ALA A 190 -4.79 4.91 19.98
C ALA A 190 -4.89 6.37 19.54
N ILE A 191 -5.91 6.70 18.75
CA ILE A 191 -6.19 8.07 18.31
C ILE A 191 -6.46 8.97 19.52
N ASP A 192 -7.29 8.52 20.47
CA ASP A 192 -7.63 9.29 21.67
C ASP A 192 -6.39 9.58 22.53
N ALA A 193 -5.54 8.57 22.77
CA ALA A 193 -4.33 8.76 23.56
C ALA A 193 -3.36 9.77 22.93
N ILE A 194 -3.25 9.79 21.60
CA ILE A 194 -2.33 10.68 20.88
C ILE A 194 -2.89 12.10 20.75
N THR A 195 -4.20 12.23 20.52
CA THR A 195 -4.86 13.55 20.44
C THR A 195 -4.91 14.25 21.81
N GLN A 196 -4.94 13.50 22.91
CA GLN A 196 -4.92 14.05 24.27
C GLN A 196 -3.50 14.28 24.82
N ALA A 197 -2.47 13.77 24.15
CA ALA A 197 -1.08 13.97 24.58
C ALA A 197 -0.60 15.42 24.34
N GLU A 198 0.33 15.87 25.17
CA GLU A 198 0.98 17.17 25.00
C GLU A 198 2.16 17.05 24.01
N TRP A 199 2.15 17.87 22.97
CA TRP A 199 3.18 17.90 21.93
C TRP A 199 3.97 19.22 21.98
N PRO A 200 5.26 19.22 21.57
CA PRO A 200 6.01 20.45 21.37
C PRO A 200 5.32 21.39 20.38
N ALA A 201 5.58 22.70 20.49
CA ALA A 201 5.01 23.70 19.60
C ALA A 201 5.57 23.65 18.17
N GLU A 202 6.78 23.12 18.01
CA GLU A 202 7.50 23.07 16.74
C GLU A 202 7.69 21.64 16.27
N GLN A 203 7.68 21.47 14.95
CA GLN A 203 8.00 20.21 14.29
C GLN A 203 9.53 20.03 14.21
N PRO A 204 10.03 18.79 14.29
CA PRO A 204 9.29 17.55 14.54
C PRO A 204 8.86 17.38 15.99
N PHE A 205 7.64 16.88 16.20
CA PHE A 205 7.03 16.70 17.52
C PHE A 205 7.68 15.58 18.32
N PHE A 206 8.23 14.57 17.62
CA PHE A 206 8.92 13.44 18.20
C PHE A 206 10.00 12.89 17.26
N GLU A 207 10.79 11.95 17.79
CA GLU A 207 11.70 11.12 17.01
C GLU A 207 10.96 9.91 16.43
N GLU A 208 10.62 8.93 17.27
CA GLU A 208 9.76 7.80 16.91
C GLU A 208 8.55 7.73 17.87
N LEU A 209 7.35 7.75 17.29
CA LEU A 209 6.10 7.36 17.94
C LEU A 209 5.80 5.92 17.56
N ASN A 210 6.06 5.00 18.48
CA ASN A 210 5.81 3.59 18.26
C ASN A 210 4.43 3.19 18.81
N ILE A 211 3.64 2.52 17.97
CA ILE A 211 2.32 1.98 18.31
C ILE A 211 2.40 0.46 18.16
N SER A 212 2.76 -0.25 19.23
CA SER A 212 2.83 -1.71 19.24
C SER A 212 1.46 -2.28 19.53
N VAL A 213 0.96 -3.11 18.62
CA VAL A 213 -0.33 -3.78 18.74
C VAL A 213 -0.12 -5.29 18.71
N THR A 214 -0.87 -6.02 19.54
CA THR A 214 -1.06 -7.47 19.38
C THR A 214 -2.47 -7.73 18.91
N LEU A 215 -2.64 -8.43 17.79
CA LEU A 215 -3.94 -8.87 17.27
C LEU A 215 -4.02 -10.41 17.21
N PRO A 216 -5.13 -11.03 17.65
CA PRO A 216 -5.31 -12.47 17.63
C PRO A 216 -5.89 -13.01 16.32
N CYS A 217 -5.51 -12.43 15.17
CA CYS A 217 -6.00 -12.81 13.84
C CYS A 217 -4.85 -13.19 12.90
N GLN A 218 -5.14 -14.03 11.92
CA GLN A 218 -4.24 -14.38 10.82
C GLN A 218 -4.73 -13.82 9.48
N ASP A 219 -3.79 -13.58 8.58
CA ASP A 219 -4.08 -13.11 7.22
C ASP A 219 -4.65 -14.23 6.35
N THR A 220 -5.55 -13.88 5.43
CA THR A 220 -6.11 -14.81 4.45
C THR A 220 -5.50 -14.56 3.08
N ARG A 221 -4.60 -15.45 2.64
CA ARG A 221 -4.03 -15.38 1.29
C ARG A 221 -5.08 -15.69 0.23
N LEU A 222 -5.11 -14.92 -0.85
CA LEU A 222 -6.03 -15.10 -1.96
C LEU A 222 -5.34 -15.75 -3.18
N PRO A 223 -6.03 -16.60 -3.95
CA PRO A 223 -5.48 -17.24 -5.15
C PRO A 223 -5.44 -16.30 -6.37
N PHE A 224 -5.06 -15.04 -6.17
CA PHE A 224 -4.90 -14.06 -7.26
C PHE A 224 -3.73 -13.12 -6.96
N GLY A 225 -2.66 -13.21 -7.77
CA GLY A 225 -1.47 -12.37 -7.59
C GLY A 225 -0.86 -12.51 -6.18
N LEU A 226 -0.56 -11.37 -5.57
CA LEU A 226 -0.05 -11.26 -4.20
C LEU A 226 -1.14 -10.80 -3.20
N GLU A 227 -2.40 -10.85 -3.63
CA GLU A 227 -3.52 -10.38 -2.82
C GLU A 227 -3.71 -11.23 -1.56
N HIS A 228 -4.04 -10.54 -0.47
CA HIS A 228 -4.42 -11.15 0.78
C HIS A 228 -5.35 -10.21 1.56
N ILE A 229 -6.14 -10.78 2.45
CA ILE A 229 -7.01 -10.05 3.37
C ILE A 229 -6.31 -10.04 4.72
N SER A 230 -5.79 -8.88 5.13
CA SER A 230 -5.13 -8.69 6.41
C SER A 230 -5.79 -7.61 7.25
N LEU A 231 -6.27 -7.99 8.43
CA LEU A 231 -6.68 -7.03 9.46
C LEU A 231 -5.48 -6.33 10.09
N ALA A 232 -4.34 -7.02 10.19
CA ALA A 232 -3.12 -6.46 10.76
C ALA A 232 -2.53 -5.36 9.87
N GLU A 233 -2.46 -5.60 8.56
CA GLU A 233 -2.05 -4.57 7.60
C GLU A 233 -3.05 -3.42 7.56
N GLY A 234 -4.36 -3.71 7.46
CA GLY A 234 -5.39 -2.68 7.49
C GLY A 234 -5.30 -1.79 8.74
N LEU A 235 -4.90 -2.35 9.89
CA LEU A 235 -4.71 -1.59 11.12
C LEU A 235 -3.41 -0.78 11.10
N HIS A 236 -2.34 -1.33 10.54
CA HIS A 236 -1.09 -0.58 10.33
C HIS A 236 -1.37 0.68 9.51
N GLU A 237 -2.05 0.52 8.38
CA GLU A 237 -2.40 1.59 7.45
C GLU A 237 -3.37 2.59 8.09
N GLU A 238 -4.36 2.11 8.85
CA GLU A 238 -5.28 2.95 9.61
C GLU A 238 -4.56 3.84 10.61
N LEU A 239 -3.72 3.25 11.46
CA LEU A 239 -2.98 3.99 12.47
C LEU A 239 -2.01 4.97 11.81
N TYR A 240 -1.27 4.55 10.78
CA TYR A 240 -0.28 5.41 10.14
C TYR A 240 -0.92 6.67 9.54
N PHE A 241 -1.89 6.50 8.63
CA PHE A 241 -2.47 7.64 7.92
C PHE A 241 -3.39 8.48 8.78
N SER A 242 -4.15 7.87 9.71
CA SER A 242 -4.98 8.65 10.64
C SER A 242 -4.12 9.51 11.56
N LEU A 243 -2.99 9.01 12.04
CA LEU A 243 -2.09 9.81 12.87
C LEU A 243 -1.38 10.89 12.05
N LEU A 244 -1.03 10.62 10.80
CA LEU A 244 -0.51 11.66 9.90
C LEU A 244 -1.52 12.81 9.73
N GLU A 245 -2.81 12.48 9.58
CA GLU A 245 -3.92 13.44 9.50
C GLU A 245 -4.09 14.24 10.82
N VAL A 246 -4.01 13.58 11.98
CA VAL A 246 -4.00 14.23 13.31
C VAL A 246 -2.86 15.25 13.41
N TYR A 247 -1.64 14.88 13.01
CA TYR A 247 -0.50 15.78 13.10
C TYR A 247 -0.52 16.91 12.06
N GLN A 248 -1.11 16.69 10.88
CA GLN A 248 -1.41 17.76 9.93
C GLN A 248 -2.37 18.79 10.54
N HIS A 249 -3.45 18.32 11.18
CA HIS A 249 -4.37 19.21 11.87
C HIS A 249 -3.70 19.97 13.01
N LEU A 250 -2.90 19.28 13.83
CA LEU A 250 -2.14 19.90 14.94
C LEU A 250 -1.17 20.98 14.44
N ALA A 251 -0.52 20.76 13.29
CA ALA A 251 0.37 21.72 12.66
C ALA A 251 -0.35 22.85 11.91
N GLY A 252 -1.69 22.84 11.83
CA GLY A 252 -2.46 23.80 11.04
C GLY A 252 -2.29 23.65 9.52
N LEU A 253 -1.89 22.47 9.06
CA LEU A 253 -1.72 22.14 7.65
C LEU A 253 -2.98 21.51 7.05
N PRO A 254 -3.23 21.67 5.74
CA PRO A 254 -4.30 20.95 5.07
C PRO A 254 -4.04 19.44 5.06
N LEU A 255 -5.10 18.65 5.04
CA LEU A 255 -4.97 17.18 4.92
C LEU A 255 -4.29 16.81 3.60
N GLY A 256 -3.33 15.90 3.68
CA GLY A 256 -2.50 15.50 2.53
C GLY A 256 -1.33 16.42 2.23
N ASP A 257 -1.05 17.44 3.05
CA ASP A 257 0.17 18.24 2.92
C ASP A 257 1.41 17.36 3.14
N ARG A 258 2.23 17.24 2.09
CA ARG A 258 3.43 16.38 2.06
C ARG A 258 4.62 16.98 2.81
N SER A 259 4.54 18.25 3.22
CA SER A 259 5.60 18.94 3.95
C SER A 259 5.56 18.72 5.46
N ILE A 260 4.50 18.08 5.99
CA ILE A 260 4.39 17.75 7.42
C ILE A 260 5.58 16.90 7.88
N GLN A 261 6.20 17.28 8.98
CA GLN A 261 7.36 16.64 9.59
C GLN A 261 7.06 16.25 11.05
N PRO A 262 6.15 15.30 11.33
CA PRO A 262 5.77 14.99 12.71
C PRO A 262 6.87 14.23 13.49
N GLY A 263 7.71 13.48 12.78
CA GLY A 263 8.51 12.37 13.31
C GLY A 263 8.13 11.04 12.68
N GLN A 264 8.82 9.95 13.03
CA GLN A 264 8.47 8.62 12.54
C GLN A 264 7.27 8.08 13.30
N ILE A 265 6.13 7.92 12.62
CA ILE A 265 4.96 7.20 13.12
C ILE A 265 5.15 5.73 12.75
N VAL A 266 5.19 4.85 13.75
CA VAL A 266 5.58 3.45 13.55
C VAL A 266 4.54 2.51 14.19
N PRO A 267 3.50 2.11 13.46
CA PRO A 267 2.63 1.00 13.85
C PRO A 267 3.36 -0.34 13.71
N GLU A 268 3.46 -1.10 14.79
CA GLU A 268 4.03 -2.45 14.82
C GLU A 268 2.94 -3.45 15.20
N ILE A 269 2.33 -4.08 14.21
CA ILE A 269 1.18 -4.97 14.42
C ILE A 269 1.66 -6.42 14.43
N LYS A 270 1.53 -7.08 15.59
CA LYS A 270 1.94 -8.46 15.83
C LYS A 270 0.74 -9.38 15.79
N THR A 271 0.78 -10.43 14.97
CA THR A 271 -0.28 -11.44 14.93
C THR A 271 0.04 -12.57 15.92
N ARG A 272 -0.76 -12.70 16.98
CA ARG A 272 -0.55 -13.69 18.06
C ARG A 272 -1.88 -14.32 18.45
N ALA A 273 -2.18 -15.50 17.90
CA ALA A 273 -3.50 -16.13 18.01
C ALA A 273 -3.99 -16.39 19.45
N GLU A 274 -3.08 -16.63 20.40
CA GLU A 274 -3.39 -16.97 21.79
C GLU A 274 -3.24 -15.79 22.78
N ALA A 275 -2.86 -14.61 22.29
CA ALA A 275 -2.71 -13.42 23.13
C ALA A 275 -3.95 -12.53 23.05
N PRO A 276 -4.37 -11.89 24.16
CA PRO A 276 -5.44 -10.91 24.09
C PRO A 276 -5.02 -9.72 23.21
N PRO A 277 -5.97 -9.05 22.54
CA PRO A 277 -5.67 -7.81 21.85
C PRO A 277 -5.07 -6.79 22.81
N SER A 278 -3.96 -6.17 22.43
CA SER A 278 -3.27 -5.20 23.29
C SER A 278 -2.65 -4.05 22.50
N LEU A 279 -2.50 -2.91 23.16
CA LEU A 279 -1.98 -1.67 22.60
C LEU A 279 -1.00 -1.03 23.58
N THR A 280 0.22 -0.78 23.10
CA THR A 280 1.23 0.00 23.82
C THR A 280 1.74 1.13 22.91
N ILE A 281 1.63 2.37 23.36
CA ILE A 281 2.09 3.56 22.63
C ILE A 281 3.27 4.16 23.37
N THR A 282 4.41 4.30 22.67
CA THR A 282 5.66 4.76 23.28
C THR A 282 6.41 5.76 22.42
N LEU A 283 7.00 6.77 23.06
CA LEU A 283 7.98 7.66 22.45
C LEU A 283 9.38 7.06 22.62
N ARG A 284 10.07 6.92 21.49
CA ARG A 284 11.41 6.33 21.37
C ARG A 284 12.35 7.30 20.66
N GLN A 285 13.65 7.05 20.81
CA GLN A 285 14.66 7.71 20.02
C GLN A 285 14.76 7.04 18.65
N LEU A 286 15.20 7.78 17.63
CA LEU A 286 15.50 7.20 16.31
C LEU A 286 16.56 6.12 16.46
N SER A 287 16.32 4.94 15.88
CA SER A 287 17.34 3.90 15.86
C SER A 287 18.52 4.35 14.99
N THR A 288 19.74 4.23 15.52
CA THR A 288 20.99 4.38 14.76
C THR A 288 21.63 3.05 14.42
N ASP A 289 20.94 1.94 14.69
CA ASP A 289 21.47 0.60 14.48
C ASP A 289 21.48 0.25 12.99
N GLU A 290 22.54 -0.41 12.54
CA GLU A 290 22.59 -1.03 11.21
C GLU A 290 21.94 -2.42 11.28
N ALA A 291 21.17 -2.77 10.26
CA ALA A 291 20.62 -4.12 10.15
C ALA A 291 21.74 -5.15 9.90
N THR A 292 21.55 -6.38 10.37
CA THR A 292 22.50 -7.48 10.16
C THR A 292 22.66 -7.82 8.68
N THR A 293 23.89 -8.12 8.26
CA THR A 293 24.24 -8.38 6.87
C THR A 293 23.70 -9.71 6.37
N ASP A 294 23.34 -9.74 5.09
CA ASP A 294 23.13 -10.96 4.33
C ASP A 294 23.95 -10.86 3.04
N ASP A 295 25.08 -11.56 3.02
CA ASP A 295 26.14 -11.38 2.03
C ASP A 295 26.06 -12.39 0.87
N GLY A 296 25.00 -13.23 0.83
CA GLY A 296 24.87 -14.35 -0.11
C GLY A 296 24.08 -14.08 -1.39
N ILE A 297 23.46 -12.90 -1.55
CA ILE A 297 22.56 -12.63 -2.69
C ILE A 297 23.36 -12.19 -3.92
N THR A 298 23.14 -12.87 -5.05
CA THR A 298 23.65 -12.44 -6.35
C THR A 298 22.76 -11.33 -6.91
N LEU A 299 23.35 -10.19 -7.26
CA LEU A 299 22.62 -8.99 -7.67
C LEU A 299 21.66 -9.22 -8.85
N ASP A 300 22.06 -10.04 -9.84
CA ASP A 300 21.27 -10.26 -11.06
C ASP A 300 20.07 -11.19 -10.88
N SER A 301 20.06 -11.95 -9.79
CA SER A 301 19.02 -12.92 -9.45
C SER A 301 18.57 -12.72 -8.01
N ALA A 302 18.53 -11.46 -7.55
CA ALA A 302 18.14 -11.15 -6.20
C ALA A 302 16.64 -11.42 -6.07
N GLU A 303 16.27 -12.37 -5.22
CA GLU A 303 14.87 -12.75 -4.97
C GLU A 303 14.22 -11.92 -3.85
N ARG A 304 14.95 -10.94 -3.30
CA ARG A 304 14.49 -10.07 -2.22
C ARG A 304 15.31 -8.77 -2.13
N PRO A 305 14.82 -7.75 -1.40
CA PRO A 305 15.57 -6.52 -1.16
C PRO A 305 16.95 -6.78 -0.53
N LEU A 306 17.94 -5.98 -0.90
CA LEU A 306 19.31 -6.09 -0.39
C LEU A 306 19.45 -5.46 1.01
N SER A 307 20.51 -5.80 1.74
CA SER A 307 20.87 -5.03 2.93
C SER A 307 21.46 -3.66 2.55
N ALA A 308 21.36 -2.66 3.43
CA ALA A 308 21.96 -1.34 3.22
C ALA A 308 23.49 -1.44 3.00
N THR A 309 24.15 -2.30 3.77
CA THR A 309 25.58 -2.63 3.62
C THR A 309 25.89 -3.18 2.24
N ARG A 310 25.06 -4.10 1.72
CA ARG A 310 25.27 -4.66 0.37
C ARG A 310 25.04 -3.61 -0.72
N ILE A 311 24.03 -2.75 -0.57
CA ILE A 311 23.77 -1.64 -1.51
C ILE A 311 25.00 -0.74 -1.60
N LEU A 312 25.58 -0.37 -0.45
CA LEU A 312 26.77 0.47 -0.42
C LEU A 312 27.97 -0.23 -1.07
N ALA A 313 28.20 -1.52 -0.76
CA ALA A 313 29.28 -2.29 -1.35
C ALA A 313 29.17 -2.39 -2.88
N GLU A 314 27.97 -2.62 -3.42
CA GLU A 314 27.72 -2.63 -4.88
C GLU A 314 27.97 -1.26 -5.51
N LEU A 315 27.51 -0.18 -4.85
CA LEU A 315 27.74 1.19 -5.32
C LEU A 315 29.23 1.57 -5.33
N GLU A 316 30.01 1.05 -4.39
CA GLU A 316 31.47 1.27 -4.31
C GLU A 316 32.25 0.57 -5.43
N THR A 317 31.67 -0.44 -6.09
CA THR A 317 32.30 -1.08 -7.26
C THR A 317 32.28 -0.21 -8.53
N ILE A 318 31.44 0.82 -8.56
CA ILE A 318 31.30 1.72 -9.70
C ILE A 318 32.34 2.85 -9.58
N GLU A 319 33.20 2.97 -10.59
CA GLU A 319 34.21 4.03 -10.67
C GLU A 319 33.57 5.42 -10.75
N GLY A 320 34.14 6.40 -10.04
CA GLY A 320 33.67 7.79 -10.10
C GLY A 320 33.84 8.55 -8.79
N GLU A 321 33.42 9.81 -8.78
CA GLU A 321 33.44 10.66 -7.58
C GLU A 321 32.30 10.25 -6.62
N ALA A 322 32.61 10.13 -5.32
CA ALA A 322 31.60 9.84 -4.31
C ALA A 322 30.88 11.13 -3.90
N LEU A 323 29.55 11.11 -3.94
CA LEU A 323 28.71 12.17 -3.38
C LEU A 323 28.03 11.64 -2.12
N HIS A 324 27.94 12.45 -1.07
CA HIS A 324 27.38 12.03 0.20
C HIS A 324 26.41 13.09 0.75
N THR A 325 25.44 12.66 1.54
CA THR A 325 24.67 13.50 2.46
C THR A 325 24.28 12.65 3.69
N LYS A 326 23.39 13.12 4.56
CA LYS A 326 22.93 12.42 5.75
C LYS A 326 21.41 12.34 5.81
N SER A 327 20.88 11.31 6.45
CA SER A 327 19.48 11.29 6.89
C SER A 327 19.28 12.06 8.20
N ARG A 328 18.03 12.21 8.64
CA ARG A 328 17.72 12.80 9.96
C ARG A 328 18.43 12.09 11.10
N SER A 329 18.46 10.75 11.10
CA SER A 329 19.13 9.99 12.15
C SER A 329 20.66 9.97 12.02
N GLY A 330 21.21 10.61 10.99
CA GLY A 330 22.65 10.66 10.72
C GLY A 330 23.19 9.51 9.86
N ARG A 331 22.36 8.66 9.25
CA ARG A 331 22.85 7.62 8.31
C ARG A 331 23.44 8.26 7.08
N LYS A 332 24.52 7.66 6.58
CA LYS A 332 25.21 8.12 5.38
C LYS A 332 24.39 7.76 4.15
N LEU A 333 23.92 8.76 3.42
CA LEU A 333 23.34 8.60 2.09
C LEU A 333 24.47 8.78 1.07
N SER A 334 24.67 7.80 0.17
CA SER A 334 25.76 7.79 -0.80
C SER A 334 25.27 7.68 -2.24
N ALA A 335 25.90 8.44 -3.13
CA ALA A 335 25.74 8.34 -4.59
C ALA A 335 27.12 8.31 -5.29
N ARG A 336 27.14 7.84 -6.53
CA ARG A 336 28.36 7.77 -7.36
C ARG A 336 28.18 8.57 -8.64
N TYR A 337 29.08 9.53 -8.87
CA TYR A 337 29.16 10.30 -10.11
C TYR A 337 30.20 9.69 -11.05
N HIS A 338 29.73 9.03 -12.10
CA HIS A 338 30.55 8.48 -13.18
C HIS A 338 30.58 9.45 -14.36
N LYS A 339 31.74 10.06 -14.62
CA LYS A 339 31.90 11.08 -15.65
C LYS A 339 32.30 10.47 -17.00
N GLY A 340 31.58 10.82 -18.05
CA GLY A 340 31.89 10.42 -19.43
C GLY A 340 31.66 11.53 -20.45
N GLN A 341 31.45 11.12 -21.70
CA GLN A 341 31.26 12.01 -22.85
C GLN A 341 29.80 12.07 -23.32
N ASP A 342 29.00 11.09 -22.92
CA ASP A 342 27.56 11.08 -23.10
C ASP A 342 26.89 12.25 -22.34
N ARG A 343 25.62 12.49 -22.66
CA ARG A 343 24.78 13.40 -21.89
C ARG A 343 24.50 12.79 -20.52
N ALA A 344 24.79 13.56 -19.48
CA ALA A 344 24.59 13.13 -18.10
C ALA A 344 23.12 12.79 -17.79
N VAL A 345 22.93 11.70 -17.05
CA VAL A 345 21.64 11.24 -16.50
C VAL A 345 21.76 11.02 -15.00
N ILE A 346 20.76 11.45 -14.21
CA ILE A 346 20.64 11.06 -12.80
C ILE A 346 19.76 9.83 -12.72
N ILE A 347 20.19 8.81 -11.98
CA ILE A 347 19.43 7.58 -11.70
C ILE A 347 19.28 7.49 -10.19
N SER A 348 18.05 7.49 -9.68
CA SER A 348 17.77 7.34 -8.25
C SER A 348 16.78 6.24 -7.94
N ALA A 349 16.84 5.72 -6.73
CA ALA A 349 15.88 4.76 -6.20
C ALA A 349 15.66 4.95 -4.69
N ALA A 350 14.61 4.32 -4.18
CA ALA A 350 14.26 4.29 -2.76
C ALA A 350 14.21 5.68 -2.12
N GLN A 351 13.59 6.66 -2.80
CA GLN A 351 13.11 7.86 -2.10
C GLN A 351 11.95 7.48 -1.16
N HIS A 352 11.15 6.50 -1.58
CA HIS A 352 10.24 5.75 -0.72
C HIS A 352 10.89 4.40 -0.42
N ALA A 353 11.19 4.14 0.84
CA ALA A 353 12.06 3.02 1.17
C ALA A 353 11.36 1.66 1.15
N ASN A 354 10.03 1.66 1.18
CA ASN A 354 9.19 0.48 1.01
C ASN A 354 8.98 0.05 -0.45
N GLU A 355 9.61 0.72 -1.41
CA GLU A 355 9.57 0.42 -2.86
C GLU A 355 10.93 -0.13 -3.35
N PRO A 356 11.27 -1.40 -3.05
CA PRO A 356 12.65 -1.88 -3.06
C PRO A 356 13.21 -2.29 -4.44
N SER A 357 12.38 -2.56 -5.45
CA SER A 357 12.86 -3.14 -6.72
C SER A 357 13.76 -2.18 -7.49
N GLY A 358 13.49 -0.86 -7.36
CA GLY A 358 14.28 0.19 -7.97
C GLY A 358 15.75 0.15 -7.57
N VAL A 359 16.05 -0.23 -6.31
CA VAL A 359 17.42 -0.29 -5.79
C VAL A 359 18.27 -1.30 -6.57
N VAL A 360 17.76 -2.52 -6.73
CA VAL A 360 18.46 -3.59 -7.45
C VAL A 360 18.56 -3.26 -8.93
N GLY A 361 17.49 -2.76 -9.54
CA GLY A 361 17.50 -2.30 -10.93
C GLY A 361 18.56 -1.22 -11.19
N ALA A 362 18.67 -0.25 -10.30
CA ALA A 362 19.63 0.85 -10.38
C ALA A 362 21.08 0.38 -10.26
N LEU A 363 21.38 -0.50 -9.29
CA LEU A 363 22.73 -1.05 -9.12
C LEU A 363 23.16 -1.90 -10.32
N ARG A 364 22.27 -2.75 -10.84
CA ARG A 364 22.53 -3.55 -12.05
C ARG A 364 22.83 -2.67 -13.25
N ALA A 365 21.98 -1.66 -13.50
CA ALA A 365 22.15 -0.75 -14.62
C ALA A 365 23.42 0.09 -14.47
N GLY A 366 23.71 0.59 -13.27
CA GLY A 366 24.93 1.34 -12.98
C GLY A 366 26.21 0.54 -13.25
N ARG A 367 26.25 -0.72 -12.82
CA ARG A 367 27.37 -1.65 -13.07
C ARG A 367 27.60 -1.90 -14.56
N ASP A 368 26.53 -2.02 -15.35
CA ASP A 368 26.64 -2.29 -16.78
C ASP A 368 26.96 -1.01 -17.57
N LEU A 369 26.37 0.13 -17.20
CA LEU A 369 26.68 1.44 -17.77
C LEU A 369 28.13 1.83 -17.50
N SER A 370 28.69 1.57 -16.30
CA SER A 370 30.09 1.91 -15.99
C SER A 370 31.11 1.14 -16.83
N ARG A 371 30.69 0.08 -17.52
CA ARG A 371 31.52 -0.68 -18.47
C ARG A 371 31.40 -0.16 -19.91
N GLN A 372 30.39 0.65 -20.19
CA GLN A 372 30.17 1.22 -21.52
C GLN A 372 31.07 2.45 -21.73
N THR A 373 31.75 2.50 -22.87
CA THR A 373 32.63 3.62 -23.20
C THR A 373 31.82 4.90 -23.36
N GLY A 374 32.23 5.93 -22.62
CA GLY A 374 31.63 7.27 -22.71
C GLY A 374 30.42 7.50 -21.83
N SER A 375 29.94 6.49 -21.08
CA SER A 375 28.76 6.62 -20.24
C SER A 375 28.93 7.72 -19.18
N HIS A 376 27.84 8.44 -18.88
CA HIS A 376 27.88 9.62 -18.02
C HIS A 376 26.62 9.67 -17.16
N PHE A 377 26.75 9.39 -15.87
CA PHE A 377 25.61 9.31 -14.97
C PHE A 377 25.96 9.59 -13.52
N VAL A 378 24.93 9.90 -12.73
CA VAL A 378 24.98 9.84 -11.26
C VAL A 378 24.03 8.75 -10.81
N LEU A 379 24.48 7.85 -9.93
CA LEU A 379 23.67 6.78 -9.33
C LEU A 379 23.47 7.03 -7.84
N SER A 380 22.22 7.18 -7.40
CA SER A 380 21.79 7.34 -6.01
C SER A 380 20.80 6.23 -5.64
N PRO A 381 21.27 5.02 -5.29
CA PRO A 381 20.43 3.83 -5.24
C PRO A 381 19.58 3.73 -3.95
N LEU A 382 19.88 4.53 -2.93
CA LEU A 382 19.16 4.52 -1.65
C LEU A 382 19.07 5.95 -1.11
N GLU A 383 17.97 6.64 -1.41
CA GLU A 383 17.77 8.04 -1.00
C GLU A 383 17.15 8.20 0.39
N ASN A 384 16.42 7.22 0.90
CA ASN A 384 15.82 7.26 2.24
C ASN A 384 16.33 6.10 3.14
N PRO A 385 17.57 6.20 3.67
CA PRO A 385 18.16 5.11 4.46
C PRO A 385 17.49 4.91 5.82
N ASP A 386 16.84 5.94 6.40
CA ASP A 386 16.11 5.80 7.67
C ASP A 386 14.81 5.02 7.47
N GLY A 387 14.04 5.36 6.43
CA GLY A 387 12.89 4.57 6.00
C GLY A 387 13.29 3.13 5.68
N TYR A 388 14.44 2.91 5.04
CA TYR A 388 14.88 1.57 4.64
C TYR A 388 15.21 0.69 5.84
N ARG A 389 15.84 1.27 6.87
CA ARG A 389 16.07 0.58 8.13
C ARG A 389 14.78 0.25 8.87
N LEU A 390 13.78 1.15 8.81
CA LEU A 390 12.46 0.92 9.38
C LEU A 390 11.72 -0.20 8.62
N GLN A 391 11.79 -0.20 7.29
CA GLN A 391 11.22 -1.25 6.45
C GLN A 391 11.74 -2.62 6.84
N GLN A 392 13.06 -2.77 7.00
CA GLN A 392 13.69 -4.02 7.42
C GLN A 392 13.22 -4.49 8.81
N ARG A 393 12.92 -3.55 9.72
CA ARG A 393 12.36 -3.85 11.04
C ARG A 393 10.92 -4.37 10.93
N LEU A 394 10.09 -3.73 10.11
CA LEU A 394 8.69 -4.10 9.97
C LEU A 394 8.50 -5.42 9.21
N VAL A 395 9.29 -5.65 8.15
CA VAL A 395 9.30 -6.90 7.38
C VAL A 395 9.68 -8.11 8.22
N ALA A 396 10.48 -7.94 9.27
CA ALA A 396 10.83 -9.05 10.17
C ALA A 396 9.61 -9.63 10.92
N GLU A 397 8.60 -8.81 11.16
CA GLU A 397 7.34 -9.24 11.80
C GLU A 397 6.26 -9.57 10.75
N GLN A 398 6.10 -8.73 9.73
CA GLN A 398 5.09 -8.90 8.68
C GLN A 398 5.72 -8.85 7.29
N PRO A 399 6.18 -9.99 6.75
CA PRO A 399 7.00 -10.02 5.54
C PRO A 399 6.20 -9.84 4.25
N THR A 400 4.91 -9.54 4.28
CA THR A 400 4.08 -9.37 3.06
C THR A 400 3.27 -8.08 3.07
N HIS A 401 3.46 -7.21 4.07
CA HIS A 401 2.69 -5.96 4.19
C HIS A 401 3.36 -4.78 3.46
N MET A 402 2.59 -3.77 3.07
CA MET A 402 3.03 -2.56 2.35
C MET A 402 4.01 -1.69 3.13
N HIS A 403 3.84 -1.60 4.45
CA HIS A 403 4.68 -0.84 5.38
C HIS A 403 4.81 0.65 5.01
N HIS A 404 3.70 1.34 4.75
CA HIS A 404 3.75 2.78 4.41
C HIS A 404 4.40 3.64 5.50
N ALA A 405 4.47 3.18 6.75
CA ALA A 405 5.28 3.82 7.79
C ALA A 405 6.76 4.00 7.39
N ALA A 406 7.29 3.14 6.52
CA ALA A 406 8.65 3.19 6.00
C ALA A 406 8.79 3.94 4.66
N ARG A 407 7.69 4.40 4.04
CA ARG A 407 7.72 5.23 2.82
C ARG A 407 8.42 6.57 3.06
N TYR A 408 8.12 7.19 4.20
CA TYR A 408 8.51 8.57 4.51
C TYR A 408 9.90 8.65 5.17
N THR A 409 10.50 9.85 5.17
CA THR A 409 11.78 10.06 5.86
C THR A 409 11.62 9.97 7.38
N ALA A 410 12.72 10.01 8.14
CA ALA A 410 12.62 10.07 9.59
C ALA A 410 12.03 11.41 10.13
N PHE A 411 11.86 12.43 9.28
CA PHE A 411 11.02 13.58 9.62
C PHE A 411 9.52 13.25 9.55
N GLY A 412 9.13 12.17 8.87
CA GLY A 412 7.74 11.80 8.58
C GLY A 412 7.15 12.49 7.35
N ASN A 413 7.96 13.28 6.61
CA ASN A 413 7.56 13.91 5.37
C ASN A 413 7.97 13.09 4.14
N ASP A 414 7.33 13.39 3.01
CA ASP A 414 7.72 12.82 1.72
C ASP A 414 9.05 13.47 1.30
N LEU A 415 10.03 12.66 0.88
CA LEU A 415 11.36 13.15 0.52
C LEU A 415 11.29 14.25 -0.55
N GLN A 416 10.40 14.11 -1.54
CA GLN A 416 10.25 15.09 -2.61
C GLN A 416 9.68 16.44 -2.12
N ALA A 417 9.05 16.46 -0.95
CA ALA A 417 8.50 17.67 -0.35
C ALA A 417 9.50 18.39 0.59
N GLN A 418 10.73 17.88 0.76
CA GLN A 418 11.76 18.62 1.48
C GLN A 418 12.10 19.93 0.76
N PRO A 419 12.46 21.00 1.48
CA PRO A 419 12.91 22.24 0.86
C PRO A 419 14.29 22.06 0.20
N LEU A 420 14.49 22.77 -0.92
CA LEU A 420 15.80 22.88 -1.58
C LEU A 420 16.80 23.65 -0.68
N GLY A 421 18.09 23.40 -0.88
CA GLY A 421 19.16 24.02 -0.11
C GLY A 421 19.34 23.48 1.32
N GLY A 422 18.70 22.34 1.63
CA GLY A 422 18.85 21.64 2.90
C GLY A 422 20.12 20.78 2.98
N GLU A 423 20.35 20.15 4.13
CA GLU A 423 21.49 19.25 4.36
C GLU A 423 21.13 17.76 4.41
N PHE A 424 19.86 17.41 4.23
CA PHE A 424 19.35 16.06 4.46
C PHE A 424 19.22 15.25 3.16
N GLU A 425 18.22 14.38 3.06
CA GLU A 425 18.10 13.40 1.98
C GLU A 425 18.00 14.04 0.60
N LEU A 426 17.13 15.05 0.41
CA LEU A 426 16.94 15.71 -0.89
C LEU A 426 18.23 16.36 -1.44
N ALA A 427 19.15 16.76 -0.56
CA ALA A 427 20.41 17.41 -0.94
C ALA A 427 21.27 16.54 -1.87
N ILE A 428 21.09 15.21 -1.87
CA ILE A 428 21.84 14.33 -2.80
C ILE A 428 21.48 14.63 -4.26
N ARG A 429 20.22 14.99 -4.56
CA ARG A 429 19.77 15.30 -5.92
C ARG A 429 20.33 16.63 -6.39
N GLU A 430 20.38 17.64 -5.50
CA GLU A 430 21.00 18.93 -5.80
C GLU A 430 22.51 18.77 -6.09
N ARG A 431 23.21 17.97 -5.29
CA ARG A 431 24.63 17.64 -5.51
C ARG A 431 24.82 16.87 -6.83
N ALA A 432 23.97 15.89 -7.12
CA ALA A 432 24.01 15.14 -8.37
C ALA A 432 23.81 16.05 -9.59
N LYS A 433 22.83 16.97 -9.53
CA LYS A 433 22.58 17.95 -10.58
C LYS A 433 23.73 18.93 -10.75
N ALA A 434 24.28 19.46 -9.66
CA ALA A 434 25.40 20.39 -9.68
C ALA A 434 26.67 19.76 -10.27
N ALA A 435 26.97 18.50 -9.92
CA ALA A 435 28.18 17.80 -10.37
C ALA A 435 28.11 17.38 -11.85
N SER A 436 26.93 16.92 -12.31
CA SER A 436 26.77 16.30 -13.63
C SER A 436 26.15 17.22 -14.69
N GLY A 437 25.38 18.23 -14.28
CA GLY A 437 24.59 19.06 -15.19
C GLY A 437 23.38 18.35 -15.82
N ALA A 438 23.11 17.09 -15.47
CA ALA A 438 22.12 16.20 -16.09
C ALA A 438 20.74 16.86 -16.32
N GLN A 439 20.16 16.67 -17.51
CA GLN A 439 18.82 17.19 -17.84
C GLN A 439 17.72 16.11 -17.84
N LEU A 440 18.10 14.84 -17.64
CA LEU A 440 17.20 13.72 -17.41
C LEU A 440 17.46 13.13 -16.02
N HIS A 441 16.38 12.93 -15.27
CA HIS A 441 16.36 12.17 -14.02
C HIS A 441 15.46 10.94 -14.19
N ILE A 442 16.03 9.74 -14.05
CA ILE A 442 15.29 8.48 -13.96
C ILE A 442 15.10 8.19 -12.47
N ASN A 443 13.89 8.35 -11.97
CA ASN A 443 13.53 8.20 -10.57
C ASN A 443 12.70 6.93 -10.38
N LEU A 444 13.31 5.89 -9.82
CA LEU A 444 12.69 4.57 -9.77
C LEU A 444 11.77 4.45 -8.55
N HIS A 445 10.56 4.00 -8.82
CA HIS A 445 9.49 3.90 -7.85
C HIS A 445 8.73 2.58 -7.95
N GLY A 446 7.94 2.34 -6.92
CA GLY A 446 6.93 1.33 -6.88
C GLY A 446 5.71 1.78 -6.09
N TYR A 447 4.77 0.86 -5.88
CA TYR A 447 3.53 1.10 -5.17
C TYR A 447 2.93 -0.23 -4.69
N PRO A 448 1.81 -0.22 -3.93
CA PRO A 448 1.21 -1.44 -3.39
C PRO A 448 1.08 -2.57 -4.40
N ALA A 449 1.60 -3.75 -4.04
CA ALA A 449 1.52 -4.97 -4.86
C ALA A 449 0.17 -5.70 -4.74
N HIS A 450 -0.62 -5.30 -3.74
CA HIS A 450 -1.95 -5.79 -3.40
C HIS A 450 -2.83 -4.62 -2.92
N GLU A 451 -4.10 -4.90 -2.60
CA GLU A 451 -5.07 -3.86 -2.20
C GLU A 451 -4.65 -3.07 -0.96
N TRP A 452 -4.65 -1.74 -1.07
CA TRP A 452 -4.47 -0.84 0.06
C TRP A 452 -5.82 -0.38 0.63
N THR A 453 -6.05 -0.67 1.91
CA THR A 453 -7.31 -0.38 2.61
C THR A 453 -7.11 0.34 3.94
N ARG A 454 -8.15 1.07 4.35
CA ARG A 454 -8.30 1.72 5.66
C ARG A 454 -9.68 1.39 6.24
N PRO A 455 -9.86 0.24 6.92
CA PRO A 455 -11.19 -0.30 7.25
C PRO A 455 -12.05 0.53 8.20
N LEU A 456 -11.50 1.46 8.97
CA LEU A 456 -12.21 2.23 10.00
C LEU A 456 -12.44 3.70 9.60
N THR A 457 -11.83 4.15 8.50
CA THR A 457 -11.91 5.51 7.96
C THR A 457 -12.41 5.53 6.52
N GLY A 458 -13.47 4.77 6.25
CA GLY A 458 -14.18 4.79 4.96
C GLY A 458 -13.76 3.70 3.97
N TYR A 459 -12.94 2.73 4.39
CA TYR A 459 -12.37 1.63 3.59
C TYR A 459 -11.31 2.08 2.57
N VAL A 460 -11.62 3.12 1.79
CA VAL A 460 -10.75 3.62 0.72
C VAL A 460 -9.81 4.68 1.31
N PRO A 461 -8.49 4.61 1.08
CA PRO A 461 -7.56 5.59 1.61
C PRO A 461 -7.78 6.97 0.97
N ARG A 462 -8.17 7.94 1.80
CA ARG A 462 -8.41 9.34 1.40
C ARG A 462 -7.20 9.91 0.63
N ASN A 463 -7.45 10.54 -0.51
CA ASN A 463 -6.45 11.14 -1.42
C ASN A 463 -5.54 10.11 -2.14
N PHE A 464 -5.74 8.82 -1.92
CA PHE A 464 -4.96 7.75 -2.53
C PHE A 464 -5.84 6.69 -3.21
N GLU A 465 -7.07 7.06 -3.57
CA GLU A 465 -8.06 6.16 -4.16
C GLU A 465 -7.56 5.52 -5.48
N LEU A 466 -6.74 6.24 -6.24
CA LEU A 466 -6.12 5.73 -7.49
C LEU A 466 -5.01 4.69 -7.24
N TRP A 467 -4.46 4.67 -6.02
CA TRP A 467 -3.37 3.79 -5.60
C TRP A 467 -3.88 2.57 -4.82
N SER A 468 -5.17 2.51 -4.49
CA SER A 468 -5.74 1.46 -3.66
C SER A 468 -5.75 0.08 -4.31
N ILE A 469 -5.70 0.00 -5.64
CA ILE A 469 -5.74 -1.24 -6.40
C ILE A 469 -4.56 -1.32 -7.39
N PRO A 470 -3.82 -2.45 -7.44
CA PRO A 470 -2.79 -2.70 -8.45
C PRO A 470 -3.30 -2.62 -9.89
N LYS A 471 -2.52 -1.95 -10.75
CA LYS A 471 -2.86 -1.64 -12.16
C LYS A 471 -1.68 -1.86 -13.12
N GLY A 472 -0.77 -2.74 -12.74
CA GLY A 472 0.43 -3.10 -13.50
C GLY A 472 1.57 -2.10 -13.34
N PHE A 473 2.65 -2.34 -14.07
CA PHE A 473 3.76 -1.40 -14.20
C PHE A 473 3.38 -0.23 -15.12
N PHE A 474 3.64 1.00 -14.69
CA PHE A 474 3.39 2.19 -15.51
C PHE A 474 4.50 3.23 -15.37
N LEU A 475 4.46 4.23 -16.24
CA LEU A 475 5.44 5.33 -16.26
C LEU A 475 4.77 6.67 -15.97
N VAL A 476 5.43 7.54 -15.23
CA VAL A 476 5.08 8.96 -15.16
C VAL A 476 6.25 9.77 -15.72
N LEU A 477 6.01 10.55 -16.77
CA LEU A 477 7.02 11.43 -17.34
C LEU A 477 6.66 12.89 -17.06
N ARG A 478 7.44 13.52 -16.17
CA ARG A 478 7.35 14.95 -15.89
C ARG A 478 8.29 15.72 -16.82
N TYR A 479 7.82 16.86 -17.34
CA TYR A 479 8.59 17.68 -18.27
C TYR A 479 8.41 19.18 -18.04
N HIS A 480 9.48 19.95 -18.27
CA HIS A 480 9.41 21.40 -18.39
C HIS A 480 8.73 21.82 -19.71
N GLN A 481 8.07 22.96 -19.76
CA GLN A 481 7.26 23.42 -20.89
C GLN A 481 7.92 23.25 -22.27
N HIS A 482 9.22 23.55 -22.38
CA HIS A 482 9.97 23.49 -23.65
C HIS A 482 10.50 22.09 -24.03
N TRP A 483 10.25 21.09 -23.19
CA TRP A 483 10.76 19.72 -23.33
C TRP A 483 9.68 18.70 -23.70
N LYS A 484 8.44 19.14 -23.99
CA LYS A 484 7.32 18.25 -24.29
C LYS A 484 7.63 17.24 -25.41
N ALA A 485 8.18 17.71 -26.53
CA ALA A 485 8.48 16.85 -27.67
C ALA A 485 9.55 15.80 -27.34
N GLN A 486 10.53 16.15 -26.50
CA GLN A 486 11.55 15.23 -26.02
C GLN A 486 10.97 14.21 -25.04
N ALA A 487 10.03 14.64 -24.20
CA ALA A 487 9.32 13.76 -23.29
C ALA A 487 8.51 12.71 -24.09
N GLU A 488 7.69 13.14 -25.04
CA GLU A 488 6.91 12.25 -25.92
C GLU A 488 7.82 11.26 -26.67
N ALA A 489 8.93 11.75 -27.26
CA ALA A 489 9.87 10.90 -28.00
C ALA A 489 10.61 9.89 -27.10
N LEU A 490 10.98 10.28 -25.87
CA LEU A 490 11.62 9.37 -24.92
C LEU A 490 10.63 8.29 -24.48
N LEU A 491 9.41 8.68 -24.11
CA LEU A 491 8.35 7.79 -23.67
C LEU A 491 7.98 6.78 -24.76
N GLU A 492 7.82 7.21 -26.00
CA GLU A 492 7.49 6.34 -27.12
C GLU A 492 8.52 5.21 -27.27
N ARG A 493 9.81 5.56 -27.22
CA ARG A 493 10.89 4.59 -27.41
C ARG A 493 11.09 3.69 -26.20
N VAL A 494 10.94 4.22 -24.98
CA VAL A 494 11.02 3.44 -23.74
C VAL A 494 9.87 2.43 -23.67
N THR A 495 8.62 2.85 -23.91
CA THR A 495 7.47 1.93 -23.91
C THR A 495 7.59 0.87 -25.01
N ALA A 496 8.10 1.22 -26.19
CA ALA A 496 8.36 0.25 -27.26
C ALA A 496 9.41 -0.80 -26.86
N HIS A 497 10.47 -0.39 -26.14
CA HIS A 497 11.46 -1.32 -25.59
C HIS A 497 10.84 -2.24 -24.54
N LEU A 498 10.13 -1.66 -23.57
CA LEU A 498 9.54 -2.37 -22.44
C LEU A 498 8.50 -3.41 -22.84
N ALA A 499 7.80 -3.21 -23.96
CA ALA A 499 6.88 -4.20 -24.51
C ALA A 499 7.57 -5.53 -24.91
N ASN A 500 8.90 -5.52 -25.07
CA ASN A 500 9.68 -6.73 -25.36
C ASN A 500 10.21 -7.42 -24.08
N VAL A 501 10.02 -6.84 -22.89
CA VAL A 501 10.39 -7.48 -21.63
C VAL A 501 9.47 -8.67 -21.39
N PRO A 502 10.00 -9.91 -21.30
CA PRO A 502 9.16 -11.11 -21.20
C PRO A 502 8.16 -11.02 -20.04
N GLY A 503 6.88 -11.23 -20.35
CA GLY A 503 5.80 -11.27 -19.35
C GLY A 503 5.20 -9.90 -18.96
N LEU A 504 5.88 -8.77 -19.21
CA LEU A 504 5.43 -7.45 -18.72
C LEU A 504 4.08 -7.03 -19.30
N ALA A 505 3.91 -7.11 -20.62
CA ALA A 505 2.65 -6.74 -21.27
C ALA A 505 1.46 -7.61 -20.79
N ALA A 506 1.70 -8.91 -20.57
CA ALA A 506 0.68 -9.83 -20.06
C ALA A 506 0.34 -9.52 -18.58
N TYR A 507 1.35 -9.22 -17.77
CA TYR A 507 1.20 -8.78 -16.39
C TYR A 507 0.32 -7.51 -16.30
N ASN A 508 0.64 -6.49 -17.09
CA ASN A 508 -0.12 -5.24 -17.14
C ASN A 508 -1.57 -5.46 -17.55
N ARG A 509 -1.83 -6.20 -18.65
CA ARG A 509 -3.20 -6.52 -19.09
C ARG A 509 -4.00 -7.22 -17.99
N ARG A 510 -3.39 -8.17 -17.27
CA ARG A 510 -4.06 -8.90 -16.18
C ARG A 510 -4.46 -7.97 -15.05
N GLN A 511 -3.55 -7.12 -14.58
CA GLN A 511 -3.85 -6.19 -13.48
C GLN A 511 -4.82 -5.09 -13.91
N ILE A 512 -4.68 -4.52 -15.12
CA ILE A 512 -5.62 -3.51 -15.64
C ILE A 512 -7.03 -4.10 -15.74
N LYS A 513 -7.19 -5.33 -16.25
CA LYS A 513 -8.49 -6.01 -16.30
C LYS A 513 -9.12 -6.14 -14.91
N ALA A 514 -8.32 -6.51 -13.90
CA ALA A 514 -8.80 -6.62 -12.52
C ALA A 514 -9.13 -5.23 -11.93
N PHE A 515 -8.29 -4.22 -12.16
CA PHE A 515 -8.56 -2.84 -11.76
C PHE A 515 -9.87 -2.34 -12.37
N GLU A 516 -10.05 -2.46 -13.68
CA GLU A 516 -11.22 -1.91 -14.38
C GLU A 516 -12.54 -2.58 -13.96
N ALA A 517 -12.48 -3.85 -13.55
CA ALA A 517 -13.62 -4.58 -13.02
C ALA A 517 -14.11 -4.05 -11.65
N HIS A 518 -13.28 -3.34 -10.88
CA HIS A 518 -13.63 -2.90 -9.51
C HIS A 518 -13.47 -1.38 -9.26
N ALA A 519 -12.74 -0.65 -10.12
CA ALA A 519 -12.54 0.80 -9.98
C ALA A 519 -13.15 1.60 -11.15
N GLY A 520 -13.55 0.91 -12.23
CA GLY A 520 -13.93 1.52 -13.51
C GLY A 520 -12.72 1.73 -14.42
N ARG A 521 -12.96 2.33 -15.60
CA ARG A 521 -11.95 2.49 -16.65
C ARG A 521 -10.68 3.18 -16.14
N LEU A 522 -9.51 2.63 -16.49
CA LEU A 522 -8.23 3.27 -16.20
C LEU A 522 -8.06 4.53 -17.06
N GLU A 523 -7.81 5.68 -16.42
CA GLU A 523 -7.69 6.97 -17.10
C GLU A 523 -6.31 7.23 -17.72
N PHE A 524 -5.37 6.30 -17.54
CA PHE A 524 -4.01 6.45 -18.05
C PHE A 524 -3.99 6.20 -19.56
N ALA A 525 -3.14 6.94 -20.27
CA ALA A 525 -2.87 6.58 -21.65
C ALA A 525 -2.10 5.26 -21.67
N ILE A 526 -2.41 4.37 -22.61
CA ILE A 526 -1.72 3.08 -22.74
C ILE A 526 -1.05 3.03 -24.11
N GLN A 527 0.26 2.80 -24.11
CA GLN A 527 1.05 2.60 -25.32
C GLN A 527 1.91 1.36 -25.17
N ASN A 528 1.83 0.45 -26.15
CA ASN A 528 2.52 -0.84 -26.12
C ASN A 528 2.27 -1.65 -24.82
N ASP A 529 1.04 -1.62 -24.32
CA ASP A 529 0.60 -2.24 -23.06
C ASP A 529 1.26 -1.67 -21.79
N ILE A 530 1.95 -0.53 -21.89
CA ILE A 530 2.49 0.22 -20.77
C ILE A 530 1.60 1.44 -20.53
N PRO A 531 0.85 1.50 -19.42
CA PRO A 531 0.17 2.71 -19.02
C PRO A 531 1.17 3.82 -18.72
N TYR A 532 0.79 5.06 -18.96
CA TYR A 532 1.61 6.21 -18.63
C TYR A 532 0.81 7.48 -18.34
N LEU A 533 1.46 8.39 -17.61
CA LEU A 533 1.04 9.77 -17.43
C LEU A 533 2.13 10.71 -17.94
N LEU A 534 1.73 11.74 -18.69
CA LEU A 534 2.62 12.78 -19.21
C LEU A 534 2.21 14.13 -18.60
N THR A 535 3.02 14.64 -17.68
CA THR A 535 2.65 15.80 -16.83
C THR A 535 3.65 16.95 -16.99
N ARG A 536 3.17 18.17 -17.20
CA ARG A 536 4.05 19.36 -17.16
C ARG A 536 4.35 19.72 -15.70
N ASP A 537 5.62 19.88 -15.38
CA ASP A 537 6.06 20.37 -14.07
C ASP A 537 7.38 21.13 -14.20
N ASP A 538 7.30 22.46 -14.24
CA ASP A 538 8.46 23.35 -14.37
C ASP A 538 9.23 23.53 -13.06
N THR A 539 8.75 22.96 -11.96
CA THR A 539 9.39 23.08 -10.63
C THR A 539 10.42 21.98 -10.37
N GLN A 540 10.43 20.91 -11.18
CA GLN A 540 11.41 19.82 -11.07
C GLN A 540 12.84 20.31 -11.33
N LEU A 541 13.80 19.69 -10.64
CA LEU A 541 15.23 19.99 -10.74
C LEU A 541 15.81 19.75 -12.14
N THR A 542 15.27 18.76 -12.85
CA THR A 542 15.67 18.43 -14.23
C THR A 542 14.52 18.68 -15.20
N PRO A 543 14.81 19.11 -16.45
CA PRO A 543 13.76 19.32 -17.44
C PRO A 543 12.96 18.10 -17.85
N LEU A 544 13.53 16.90 -17.73
CA LEU A 544 12.84 15.63 -17.84
C LEU A 544 13.03 14.83 -16.57
N GLN A 545 11.95 14.25 -16.06
CA GLN A 545 11.98 13.26 -14.99
C GLN A 545 11.09 12.07 -15.35
N LEU A 546 11.71 10.93 -15.64
CA LEU A 546 11.04 9.66 -15.90
C LEU A 546 10.90 8.91 -14.58
N ILE A 547 9.67 8.62 -14.17
CA ILE A 547 9.32 7.91 -12.96
C ILE A 547 8.73 6.56 -13.35
N THR A 548 9.19 5.49 -12.70
CA THR A 548 8.67 4.13 -12.91
C THR A 548 7.75 3.74 -11.77
N GLU A 549 6.67 3.01 -11.99
CA GLU A 549 5.75 2.63 -10.92
C GLU A 549 5.46 1.14 -11.07
N TYR A 550 6.17 0.30 -10.30
CA TYR A 550 5.97 -1.15 -10.27
C TYR A 550 5.22 -1.56 -8.99
N PRO A 551 4.23 -2.48 -9.02
CA PRO A 551 3.61 -3.02 -7.81
C PRO A 551 4.60 -3.90 -7.02
N ASP A 552 5.46 -3.28 -6.20
CA ASP A 552 6.66 -3.91 -5.61
C ASP A 552 6.79 -3.79 -4.09
N GLU A 553 5.85 -3.14 -3.42
CA GLU A 553 5.87 -3.01 -1.97
C GLU A 553 5.80 -4.40 -1.33
N THR A 554 6.95 -4.84 -0.83
CA THR A 554 7.16 -6.11 -0.11
C THR A 554 6.84 -7.37 -0.95
N ILE A 555 7.46 -7.48 -2.12
CA ILE A 555 7.42 -8.67 -2.99
C ILE A 555 8.73 -9.48 -2.96
N TYR A 556 8.68 -10.77 -3.31
CA TYR A 556 9.81 -11.72 -3.22
C TYR A 556 9.83 -12.70 -4.39
N GLY A 557 10.90 -13.50 -4.49
CA GLY A 557 11.05 -14.56 -5.47
C GLY A 557 11.05 -14.04 -6.90
N ASP A 558 10.41 -14.80 -7.78
CA ASP A 558 10.30 -14.48 -9.21
C ASP A 558 9.61 -13.12 -9.46
N ASP A 559 8.65 -12.72 -8.62
CA ASP A 559 7.98 -11.43 -8.75
C ASP A 559 8.96 -10.28 -8.51
N PHE A 560 9.83 -10.39 -7.50
CA PHE A 560 10.86 -9.39 -7.22
C PHE A 560 11.94 -9.37 -8.30
N VAL A 561 12.31 -10.55 -8.84
CA VAL A 561 13.24 -10.66 -9.98
C VAL A 561 12.69 -9.96 -11.22
N MET A 562 11.42 -10.19 -11.54
CA MET A 562 10.74 -9.51 -12.64
C MET A 562 10.68 -8.00 -12.41
N ALA A 563 10.33 -7.56 -11.20
CA ALA A 563 10.27 -6.13 -10.87
C ALA A 563 11.62 -5.44 -11.10
N HIS A 564 12.71 -5.96 -10.54
CA HIS A 564 14.02 -5.35 -10.72
C HIS A 564 14.56 -5.53 -12.16
N GLN A 565 14.05 -6.48 -12.94
CA GLN A 565 14.33 -6.57 -14.37
C GLN A 565 13.66 -5.43 -15.14
N VAL A 566 12.39 -5.14 -14.87
CA VAL A 566 11.67 -4.02 -15.52
C VAL A 566 12.31 -2.68 -15.16
N GLN A 567 12.72 -2.49 -13.91
CA GLN A 567 13.46 -1.30 -13.49
C GLN A 567 14.79 -1.17 -14.26
N TYR A 568 15.58 -2.25 -14.33
CA TYR A 568 16.82 -2.29 -15.10
C TYR A 568 16.60 -1.93 -16.58
N GLU A 569 15.65 -2.58 -17.25
CA GLU A 569 15.35 -2.37 -18.67
C GLU A 569 14.87 -0.94 -18.94
N THR A 570 14.10 -0.35 -18.02
CA THR A 570 13.67 1.04 -18.12
C THR A 570 14.88 1.98 -18.09
N ILE A 571 15.83 1.77 -17.18
CA ILE A 571 17.03 2.61 -17.08
C ILE A 571 17.87 2.50 -18.35
N MET A 572 18.18 1.27 -18.78
CA MET A 572 19.02 1.02 -19.95
C MET A 572 18.40 1.62 -21.21
N SER A 573 17.10 1.42 -21.42
CA SER A 573 16.37 1.98 -22.54
C SER A 573 16.30 3.50 -22.50
N ALA A 574 15.94 4.09 -21.35
CA ALA A 574 15.84 5.53 -21.20
C ALA A 574 17.20 6.21 -21.39
N TYR A 575 18.27 5.66 -20.82
CA TYR A 575 19.62 6.16 -21.00
C TYR A 575 20.03 6.16 -22.48
N GLN A 576 19.92 5.02 -23.16
CA GLN A 576 20.30 4.89 -24.58
C GLN A 576 19.49 5.81 -25.49
N ASN A 577 18.16 5.85 -25.30
CA ASN A 577 17.30 6.69 -26.12
C ASN A 577 17.55 8.17 -25.88
N TYR A 578 17.79 8.57 -24.63
CA TYR A 578 18.16 9.94 -24.28
C TYR A 578 19.44 10.39 -25.00
N GLN A 579 20.41 9.50 -25.24
CA GLN A 579 21.62 9.84 -26.01
C GLN A 579 21.36 10.12 -27.50
N SER A 580 20.19 9.80 -28.04
CA SER A 580 19.86 10.02 -29.46
C SER A 580 18.72 11.02 -29.70
N ILE A 581 17.94 11.40 -28.68
CA ILE A 581 16.88 12.40 -28.87
C ILE A 581 17.47 13.79 -29.17
N LYS A 582 16.76 14.57 -30.00
CA LYS A 582 17.13 15.96 -30.29
C LYS A 582 16.72 16.85 -29.12
N LEU A 583 17.70 17.45 -28.43
CA LEU A 583 17.43 18.40 -27.33
C LEU A 583 16.77 19.69 -27.85
N PRO A 584 16.03 20.43 -27.00
CA PRO A 584 15.55 21.76 -27.35
C PRO A 584 16.72 22.65 -27.77
N ALA A 585 16.47 23.58 -28.70
CA ALA A 585 17.45 24.62 -28.97
C ALA A 585 17.68 25.41 -27.68
N THR A 586 18.94 25.56 -27.26
CA THR A 586 19.30 26.44 -26.16
C THR A 586 18.90 27.86 -26.54
N THR A 587 17.85 28.40 -25.93
CA THR A 587 17.65 29.85 -25.87
C THR A 587 18.79 30.39 -25.02
N GLN A 588 19.80 30.93 -25.68
CA GLN A 588 20.87 31.71 -25.06
C GLN A 588 20.30 32.92 -24.33
#